data_AF-A0AA85IV90-F1
#
_entry.id   AF-A0AA85IV90-F1
#
_cell.length_a   1.000
_cell.length_b   1.000
_cell.length_c   1.000
_cell.angle_alpha   90.00
_cell.angle_beta   90.00
_cell.angle_gamma   90.00
#
_symmetry.space_group_name_H-M   'P 1'
#
loop_
_entity.id
_entity.type
_entity.pdbx_description
1 polymer ?
#
loop_
_entity_poly.entity_id
_entity_poly.type
_entity_poly.pdbx_seq_one_letter_code
_entity_poly.pdbx_strand_id
1 'polypeptide(L)'
;MLILSIISIYYFCINGIHSQILQHLEKNYSCTSFMHPLRDEQIRSKVKDLLNSCNSEYTLLVNRFNFHSGICSLQYEYDERIFGQPQCTDIVNKILDSAPHITWGSEWGCYDSLLPINVTGYYQIYTEPVEMVTMGLTAYTNAYCSVNSLHIRYEVPLVCQMNIFGGYSWLPIKEHSCTVPEFEMPRFSELNEYKKSPIYCSLRIFFLYGYLKVGLDSISTRIENTINTLSQDCQSHEKWIFESIYKDLLNIFDLLIYHSVRKTDELHKTKY
;
A
#
# COMPACT_ATOMS: atom_id res chain seq x y z
N MET A 1 -56.96 19.29 -3.09
CA MET A 1 -56.51 18.20 -3.98
C MET A 1 -55.07 18.38 -4.52
N LEU A 2 -54.20 19.16 -3.85
CA LEU A 2 -52.82 19.45 -4.31
C LEU A 2 -51.73 18.96 -3.33
N ILE A 3 -52.12 18.49 -2.14
CA ILE A 3 -51.19 18.06 -1.09
C ILE A 3 -50.84 16.56 -1.22
N LEU A 4 -51.75 15.75 -1.78
CA LEU A 4 -51.51 14.31 -2.00
C LEU A 4 -50.57 14.01 -3.17
N SER A 5 -50.46 14.91 -4.16
CA SER A 5 -49.54 14.76 -5.30
C SER A 5 -48.09 15.07 -4.91
N ILE A 6 -47.87 16.03 -4.01
CA ILE A 6 -46.52 16.37 -3.51
C ILE A 6 -46.00 15.24 -2.60
N ILE A 7 -46.86 14.63 -1.78
CA ILE A 7 -46.48 13.50 -0.92
C ILE A 7 -46.13 12.26 -1.75
N SER A 8 -46.81 12.00 -2.88
CA SER A 8 -46.43 10.90 -3.78
C SER A 8 -45.09 11.11 -4.49
N ILE A 9 -44.75 12.36 -4.87
CA ILE A 9 -43.45 12.68 -5.46
C ILE A 9 -42.33 12.60 -4.40
N TYR A 10 -42.60 13.03 -3.17
CA TYR A 10 -41.65 12.92 -2.06
C TYR A 10 -41.42 11.46 -1.64
N TYR A 11 -42.48 10.61 -1.66
CA TYR A 11 -42.34 9.18 -1.41
C TYR A 11 -41.62 8.45 -2.56
N PHE A 12 -41.77 8.87 -3.81
CA PHE A 12 -41.03 8.31 -4.95
C PHE A 12 -39.55 8.72 -4.97
N CYS A 13 -39.21 9.93 -4.48
CA CYS A 13 -37.82 10.36 -4.35
C CYS A 13 -37.10 9.74 -3.15
N ILE A 14 -37.80 9.39 -2.06
CA ILE A 14 -37.21 8.76 -0.88
C ILE A 14 -37.13 7.23 -1.02
N ASN A 15 -38.11 6.61 -1.68
CA ASN A 15 -38.07 5.19 -2.02
C ASN A 15 -37.57 4.95 -3.44
N GLY A 16 -36.55 5.73 -3.85
CA GLY A 16 -35.68 5.31 -4.93
C GLY A 16 -35.05 3.99 -4.53
N ILE A 17 -35.70 2.89 -4.91
CA ILE A 17 -35.07 1.58 -5.04
C ILE A 17 -34.00 1.81 -6.09
N HIS A 18 -32.83 2.26 -5.64
CA HIS A 18 -31.61 2.20 -6.41
C HIS A 18 -31.34 0.71 -6.54
N SER A 19 -31.94 0.07 -7.54
CA SER A 19 -31.53 -1.26 -7.93
C SER A 19 -30.04 -1.15 -8.19
N GLN A 20 -29.23 -1.91 -7.47
CA GLN A 20 -27.82 -2.02 -7.78
C GLN A 20 -27.75 -2.63 -9.18
N ILE A 21 -27.59 -1.80 -10.21
CA ILE A 21 -27.39 -2.28 -11.56
C ILE A 21 -25.94 -2.75 -11.59
N LEU A 22 -25.77 -4.05 -11.39
CA LEU A 22 -24.48 -4.69 -11.58
C LEU A 22 -24.15 -4.64 -13.06
N GLN A 23 -22.96 -4.15 -13.36
CA GLN A 23 -22.43 -4.09 -14.72
C GLN A 23 -21.50 -5.26 -14.98
N HIS A 24 -21.34 -5.60 -16.26
CA HIS A 24 -20.41 -6.61 -16.71
C HIS A 24 -19.34 -6.00 -17.61
N LEU A 25 -18.08 -6.38 -17.36
CA LEU A 25 -16.94 -5.97 -18.16
C LEU A 25 -16.09 -7.19 -18.49
N GLU A 26 -15.72 -7.33 -19.77
CA GLU A 26 -14.78 -8.34 -20.21
C GLU A 26 -13.44 -7.68 -20.55
N LYS A 27 -12.35 -8.21 -19.98
CA LYS A 27 -10.99 -7.78 -20.33
C LYS A 27 -10.14 -8.99 -20.69
N ASN A 28 -9.30 -8.80 -21.70
CA ASN A 28 -8.32 -9.76 -22.16
C ASN A 28 -6.92 -9.30 -21.79
N TYR A 29 -6.10 -10.24 -21.32
CA TYR A 29 -4.73 -10.01 -20.88
C TYR A 29 -3.79 -10.97 -21.59
N SER A 30 -2.57 -10.52 -21.83
CA SER A 30 -1.49 -11.42 -22.24
C SER A 30 -1.11 -12.31 -21.06
N CYS A 31 -1.03 -13.61 -21.37
CA CYS A 31 -0.75 -14.70 -20.44
C CYS A 31 0.21 -15.71 -21.07
N THR A 32 1.07 -15.23 -21.99
CA THR A 32 1.85 -16.07 -22.90
C THR A 32 3.00 -16.82 -22.23
N SER A 33 3.47 -16.33 -21.08
CA SER A 33 4.51 -16.98 -20.29
C SER A 33 3.99 -18.08 -19.34
N PHE A 34 2.68 -18.12 -19.06
CA PHE A 34 2.15 -19.05 -18.09
C PHE A 34 2.07 -20.46 -18.68
N MET A 35 2.76 -21.41 -18.03
CA MET A 35 2.94 -22.78 -18.54
C MET A 35 2.05 -23.80 -17.82
N HIS A 36 1.49 -23.43 -16.67
CA HIS A 36 0.61 -24.30 -15.89
C HIS A 36 -0.85 -23.82 -15.94
N PRO A 37 -1.82 -24.73 -15.73
CA PRO A 37 -3.23 -24.37 -15.68
C PRO A 37 -3.49 -23.33 -14.59
N LEU A 38 -3.95 -22.16 -15.01
CA LEU A 38 -4.37 -21.07 -14.14
C LEU A 38 -5.79 -21.37 -13.62
N ARG A 39 -6.06 -21.08 -12.34
CA ARG A 39 -7.35 -21.38 -11.70
C ARG A 39 -8.10 -20.12 -11.33
N ASP A 40 -9.40 -20.11 -11.60
CA ASP A 40 -10.26 -18.97 -11.32
C ASP A 40 -10.39 -18.67 -9.81
N GLU A 41 -10.32 -19.69 -8.95
CA GLU A 41 -10.29 -19.56 -7.49
C GLU A 41 -9.18 -18.62 -6.99
N GLN A 42 -7.98 -18.69 -7.58
CA GLN A 42 -6.83 -17.91 -7.12
C GLN A 42 -7.01 -16.42 -7.43
N ILE A 43 -7.47 -16.10 -8.65
CA ILE A 43 -7.70 -14.70 -9.04
C ILE A 43 -8.92 -14.13 -8.31
N ARG A 44 -9.98 -14.91 -8.07
CA ARG A 44 -11.11 -14.51 -7.22
C ARG A 44 -10.65 -14.20 -5.80
N SER A 45 -9.83 -15.07 -5.19
CA SER A 45 -9.27 -14.83 -3.85
C SER A 45 -8.42 -13.56 -3.82
N LYS A 46 -7.52 -13.40 -4.80
CA LYS A 46 -6.60 -12.26 -4.83
C LYS A 46 -7.34 -10.93 -5.01
N VAL A 47 -8.34 -10.89 -5.89
CA VAL A 47 -9.19 -9.70 -6.10
C VAL A 47 -9.95 -9.36 -4.83
N LYS A 48 -10.53 -10.36 -4.16
CA LYS A 48 -11.23 -10.17 -2.88
C LYS A 48 -10.31 -9.60 -1.80
N ASP A 49 -9.10 -10.14 -1.66
CA ASP A 49 -8.14 -9.69 -0.65
C ASP A 49 -7.73 -8.22 -0.87
N LEU A 50 -7.53 -7.81 -2.13
CA LEU A 50 -7.20 -6.43 -2.46
C LEU A 50 -8.36 -5.48 -2.15
N LEU A 51 -9.59 -5.89 -2.49
CA LEU A 51 -10.79 -5.08 -2.21
C LEU A 51 -11.13 -5.02 -0.72
N ASN A 52 -10.77 -6.01 0.09
CA ASN A 52 -10.98 -5.94 1.54
C ASN A 52 -10.28 -4.72 2.18
N SER A 53 -9.17 -4.24 1.59
CA SER A 53 -8.47 -3.04 2.08
C SER A 53 -9.25 -1.74 1.92
N CYS A 54 -10.26 -1.73 1.04
CA CYS A 54 -11.02 -0.53 0.72
C CYS A 54 -12.30 -0.36 1.56
N ASN A 55 -12.64 -1.36 2.41
CA ASN A 55 -13.80 -1.35 3.32
C ASN A 55 -15.11 -0.86 2.66
N SER A 56 -15.31 -1.20 1.39
CA SER A 56 -16.49 -0.79 0.61
C SER A 56 -17.65 -1.77 0.79
N GLU A 57 -18.88 -1.25 0.80
CA GLU A 57 -20.09 -2.05 0.64
C GLU A 57 -20.35 -2.39 -0.84
N TYR A 58 -19.61 -1.77 -1.77
CA TYR A 58 -19.70 -2.01 -3.21
C TYR A 58 -18.76 -3.13 -3.64
N THR A 59 -19.15 -3.85 -4.69
CA THR A 59 -18.47 -5.10 -5.07
C THR A 59 -17.86 -5.01 -6.47
N LEU A 60 -16.73 -5.70 -6.63
CA LEU A 60 -16.13 -6.11 -7.90
C LEU A 60 -15.81 -7.59 -7.77
N LEU A 61 -16.42 -8.40 -8.62
CA LEU A 61 -16.32 -9.86 -8.61
C LEU A 61 -15.77 -10.34 -9.94
N VAL A 62 -14.93 -11.38 -9.89
CA VAL A 62 -14.55 -12.14 -11.08
C VAL A 62 -15.57 -13.25 -11.26
N ASN A 63 -16.43 -13.14 -12.28
CA ASN A 63 -17.47 -14.12 -12.58
C ASN A 63 -16.94 -15.29 -13.38
N ARG A 64 -16.10 -15.00 -14.37
CA ARG A 64 -15.56 -15.99 -15.30
C ARG A 64 -14.10 -15.70 -15.57
N PHE A 65 -13.34 -16.79 -15.68
CA PHE A 65 -11.97 -16.79 -16.12
C PHE A 65 -11.82 -17.87 -17.19
N ASN A 66 -11.17 -17.53 -18.30
CA ASN A 66 -10.79 -18.47 -19.33
C ASN A 66 -9.33 -18.24 -19.72
N PHE A 67 -8.57 -19.31 -19.84
CA PHE A 67 -7.19 -19.27 -20.30
C PHE A 67 -7.06 -20.14 -21.55
N HIS A 68 -6.75 -19.52 -22.68
CA HIS A 68 -6.60 -20.22 -23.94
C HIS A 68 -5.55 -19.55 -24.82
N SER A 69 -4.62 -20.34 -25.37
CA SER A 69 -3.62 -19.89 -26.34
C SER A 69 -2.83 -18.64 -25.90
N GLY A 70 -2.45 -18.58 -24.62
CA GLY A 70 -1.68 -17.46 -24.07
C GLY A 70 -2.49 -16.20 -23.79
N ILE A 71 -3.83 -16.25 -23.84
CA ILE A 71 -4.73 -15.15 -23.49
C ILE A 71 -5.52 -15.54 -22.26
N CYS A 72 -5.56 -14.64 -21.26
CA CYS A 72 -6.49 -14.72 -20.15
C CYS A 72 -7.67 -13.78 -20.41
N SER A 73 -8.88 -14.33 -20.45
CA SER A 73 -10.13 -13.57 -20.54
C SER A 73 -10.83 -13.58 -19.19
N LEU A 74 -11.07 -12.40 -18.63
CA LEU A 74 -11.76 -12.21 -17.35
C LEU A 74 -13.05 -11.46 -17.57
N GLN A 75 -14.13 -12.00 -17.03
CA GLN A 75 -15.41 -11.33 -16.93
C GLN A 75 -15.61 -10.86 -15.50
N TYR A 76 -15.75 -9.55 -15.35
CA TYR A 76 -16.03 -8.88 -14.09
C TYR A 76 -17.51 -8.58 -13.97
N GLU A 77 -18.01 -8.60 -12.74
CA GLU A 77 -19.30 -8.04 -12.34
C GLU A 77 -19.07 -7.02 -11.23
N TYR A 78 -19.58 -5.79 -11.39
CA TYR A 78 -19.30 -4.73 -10.43
C TYR A 78 -20.42 -3.70 -10.29
N ASP A 79 -20.40 -3.00 -9.17
CA ASP A 79 -21.21 -1.80 -8.92
C ASP A 79 -20.43 -0.56 -9.34
N GLU A 80 -20.93 0.24 -10.29
CA GLU A 80 -20.24 1.46 -10.78
C GLU A 80 -19.83 2.43 -9.66
N ARG A 81 -20.57 2.43 -8.55
CA ARG A 81 -20.28 3.32 -7.42
C ARG A 81 -18.94 3.01 -6.74
N ILE A 82 -18.36 1.83 -6.98
CA ILE A 82 -17.02 1.49 -6.49
C ILE A 82 -15.94 2.43 -7.05
N PHE A 83 -16.13 2.97 -8.26
CA PHE A 83 -15.21 3.94 -8.87
C PHE A 83 -15.36 5.36 -8.30
N GLY A 84 -16.45 5.63 -7.59
CA GLY A 84 -16.69 6.91 -6.92
C GLY A 84 -15.99 7.04 -5.57
N GLN A 85 -15.39 5.97 -5.04
CA GLN A 85 -14.69 5.97 -3.77
C GLN A 85 -13.18 6.11 -3.99
N PRO A 86 -12.54 7.24 -3.61
CA PRO A 86 -11.12 7.50 -3.93
C PRO A 86 -10.17 6.39 -3.46
N GLN A 87 -10.44 5.79 -2.30
CA GLN A 87 -9.63 4.70 -1.74
C GLN A 87 -9.78 3.37 -2.51
N CYS A 88 -10.87 3.20 -3.26
CA CYS A 88 -11.16 1.99 -4.03
C CYS A 88 -10.76 2.13 -5.49
N THR A 89 -10.90 3.32 -6.06
CA THR A 89 -10.70 3.57 -7.50
C THR A 89 -9.32 3.12 -7.97
N ASP A 90 -8.26 3.43 -7.22
CA ASP A 90 -6.89 3.02 -7.57
C ASP A 90 -6.71 1.51 -7.52
N ILE A 91 -7.29 0.85 -6.53
CA ILE A 91 -7.25 -0.61 -6.37
C ILE A 91 -8.01 -1.30 -7.50
N VAL A 92 -9.22 -0.82 -7.80
CA VAL A 92 -10.07 -1.35 -8.87
C VAL A 92 -9.38 -1.18 -10.22
N ASN A 93 -8.84 0.00 -10.53
CA ASN A 93 -8.11 0.21 -11.77
C ASN A 93 -6.90 -0.71 -11.87
N LYS A 94 -6.13 -0.85 -10.79
CA LYS A 94 -5.00 -1.79 -10.74
C LYS A 94 -5.41 -3.25 -11.00
N ILE A 95 -6.53 -3.70 -10.41
CA ILE A 95 -7.09 -5.03 -10.68
C ILE A 95 -7.47 -5.14 -12.16
N LEU A 96 -8.24 -4.19 -12.67
CA LEU A 96 -8.71 -4.22 -14.05
C LEU A 96 -7.56 -4.17 -15.06
N ASP A 97 -6.44 -3.52 -14.76
CA ASP A 97 -5.33 -3.40 -15.71
C ASP A 97 -4.37 -4.59 -15.67
N SER A 98 -4.22 -5.24 -14.51
CA SER A 98 -3.14 -6.21 -14.31
C SER A 98 -3.52 -7.44 -13.46
N ALA A 99 -4.79 -7.86 -13.43
CA ALA A 99 -5.23 -8.95 -12.55
C ALA A 99 -4.41 -10.26 -12.67
N PRO A 100 -4.08 -10.78 -13.87
CA PRO A 100 -3.22 -11.96 -13.97
C PRO A 100 -1.82 -11.72 -13.40
N HIS A 101 -1.22 -10.56 -13.67
CA HIS A 101 0.09 -10.20 -13.14
C HIS A 101 0.09 -10.12 -11.61
N ILE A 102 -0.94 -9.53 -11.01
CA ILE A 102 -1.04 -9.40 -9.55
C ILE A 102 -1.30 -10.76 -8.86
N THR A 103 -1.91 -11.71 -9.60
CA THR A 103 -2.25 -13.04 -9.08
C THR A 103 -1.11 -14.03 -9.24
N TRP A 104 -0.45 -14.04 -10.41
CA TRP A 104 0.51 -15.06 -10.80
C TRP A 104 1.88 -14.51 -11.20
N GLY A 105 2.14 -13.20 -11.09
CA GLY A 105 3.41 -12.59 -11.47
C GLY A 105 3.45 -12.12 -12.93
N SER A 106 4.49 -11.36 -13.28
CA SER A 106 4.72 -10.82 -14.62
C SER A 106 5.00 -11.89 -15.64
N GLU A 107 4.61 -11.63 -16.89
CA GLU A 107 5.02 -12.49 -17.98
C GLU A 107 6.46 -12.23 -18.41
N TRP A 108 7.20 -13.25 -18.86
CA TRP A 108 8.51 -13.10 -19.51
C TRP A 108 9.58 -12.30 -18.74
N GLY A 109 9.52 -12.34 -17.41
CA GLY A 109 10.47 -11.64 -16.54
C GLY A 109 9.79 -10.62 -15.64
N CYS A 110 10.57 -9.80 -14.96
CA CYS A 110 10.09 -8.92 -13.91
C CYS A 110 10.08 -7.46 -14.39
N TYR A 111 8.90 -7.01 -14.82
CA TYR A 111 8.61 -5.63 -15.19
C TYR A 111 8.01 -4.92 -13.99
N ASP A 112 8.63 -3.81 -13.61
CA ASP A 112 8.26 -2.86 -12.57
C ASP A 112 7.24 -3.29 -11.51
N SER A 113 7.79 -3.56 -10.34
CA SER A 113 7.06 -3.50 -9.08
C SER A 113 7.98 -2.79 -8.11
N LEU A 114 7.53 -1.67 -7.52
CA LEU A 114 8.13 -1.12 -6.31
C LEU A 114 8.26 -2.27 -5.31
N LEU A 115 9.48 -2.76 -5.10
CA LEU A 115 9.73 -3.92 -4.27
C LEU A 115 9.78 -3.44 -2.82
N PRO A 116 8.80 -3.84 -1.98
CA PRO A 116 8.83 -3.52 -0.56
C PRO A 116 10.02 -4.22 0.13
N ILE A 117 10.85 -3.46 0.85
CA ILE A 117 11.91 -4.00 1.71
C ILE A 117 11.70 -3.46 3.12
N ASN A 118 11.55 -4.37 4.08
CA ASN A 118 11.42 -4.04 5.49
C ASN A 118 12.77 -3.59 6.06
N VAL A 119 12.77 -2.44 6.73
CA VAL A 119 13.90 -1.92 7.49
C VAL A 119 13.72 -2.28 8.97
N THR A 120 12.49 -2.13 9.47
CA THR A 120 12.02 -2.63 10.78
C THR A 120 10.62 -3.20 10.61
N GLY A 121 10.05 -3.81 11.64
CA GLY A 121 8.65 -4.28 11.61
C GLY A 121 7.61 -3.18 11.40
N TYR A 122 7.99 -1.90 11.53
CA TYR A 122 7.10 -0.75 11.34
C TYR A 122 7.53 0.19 10.19
N TYR A 123 8.71 -0.03 9.59
CA TYR A 123 9.26 0.86 8.56
C TYR A 123 9.67 0.05 7.34
N GLN A 124 9.15 0.45 6.18
CA GLN A 124 9.40 -0.20 4.91
C GLN A 124 9.79 0.84 3.87
N ILE A 125 10.79 0.52 3.06
CA ILE A 125 11.14 1.30 1.87
C ILE A 125 10.70 0.56 0.61
N TYR A 126 10.69 1.27 -0.50
CA TYR A 126 10.46 0.68 -1.81
C TYR A 126 11.70 0.89 -2.65
N THR A 127 12.20 -0.19 -3.24
CA THR A 127 13.28 -0.12 -4.23
C THR A 127 12.69 -0.36 -5.62
N GLU A 128 13.32 0.21 -6.64
CA GLU A 128 12.94 0.08 -8.04
C GLU A 128 14.02 -0.77 -8.72
N PRO A 129 13.80 -2.10 -8.87
CA PRO A 129 14.72 -2.95 -9.60
C PRO A 129 14.72 -2.59 -11.08
N VAL A 130 15.84 -2.80 -11.77
CA VAL A 130 15.90 -2.68 -13.22
C VAL A 130 14.99 -3.73 -13.85
N GLU A 131 14.06 -3.32 -14.71
CA GLU A 131 13.22 -4.24 -15.48
C GLU A 131 14.05 -5.33 -16.14
N MET A 132 13.56 -6.57 -16.08
CA MET A 132 14.32 -7.72 -16.52
C MET A 132 13.47 -8.65 -17.36
N VAL A 133 13.82 -8.76 -18.65
CA VAL A 133 13.28 -9.78 -19.55
C VAL A 133 14.08 -11.06 -19.36
N THR A 134 13.42 -12.19 -19.14
CA THR A 134 14.09 -13.49 -19.06
C THR A 134 13.17 -14.64 -19.46
N MET A 135 13.76 -15.68 -20.04
CA MET A 135 13.12 -16.98 -20.29
C MET A 135 13.67 -18.08 -19.37
N GLY A 136 14.65 -17.76 -18.53
CA GLY A 136 15.24 -18.68 -17.56
C GLY A 136 14.47 -18.64 -16.24
N LEU A 137 14.53 -19.75 -15.48
CA LEU A 137 13.84 -19.87 -14.18
C LEU A 137 14.21 -18.77 -13.17
N THR A 138 15.43 -18.23 -13.28
CA THR A 138 15.95 -17.17 -12.41
C THR A 138 16.85 -16.23 -13.21
N ALA A 139 16.80 -14.94 -12.88
CA ALA A 139 17.77 -13.94 -13.31
C ALA A 139 18.11 -12.99 -12.14
N TYR A 140 19.33 -12.47 -12.09
CA TYR A 140 19.85 -11.73 -10.94
C TYR A 140 20.15 -10.29 -11.30
N THR A 141 19.89 -9.40 -10.35
CA THR A 141 20.32 -8.00 -10.41
C THR A 141 20.62 -7.49 -9.01
N ASN A 142 21.24 -6.32 -8.92
CA ASN A 142 21.43 -5.63 -7.65
C ASN A 142 20.56 -4.38 -7.63
N ALA A 143 19.92 -4.15 -6.49
CA ALA A 143 19.24 -2.90 -6.19
C ALA A 143 19.89 -2.22 -5.00
N TYR A 144 19.47 -1.00 -4.73
CA TYR A 144 19.88 -0.29 -3.52
C TYR A 144 18.68 -0.10 -2.62
N CYS A 145 18.92 -0.33 -1.35
CA CYS A 145 18.03 0.08 -0.30
C CYS A 145 18.70 1.25 0.42
N SER A 146 17.98 2.37 0.48
CA SER A 146 18.46 3.62 1.05
C SER A 146 17.46 4.10 2.10
N VAL A 147 17.93 4.25 3.34
CA VAL A 147 17.14 4.83 4.43
C VAL A 147 17.76 6.18 4.75
N ASN A 148 17.19 7.23 4.14
CA ASN A 148 17.77 8.57 4.16
C ASN A 148 17.90 9.12 5.58
N SER A 149 16.88 8.91 6.44
CA SER A 149 16.91 9.35 7.84
C SER A 149 17.94 8.63 8.71
N LEU A 150 18.39 7.45 8.29
CA LEU A 150 19.47 6.72 8.96
C LEU A 150 20.82 6.93 8.27
N HIS A 151 20.86 7.62 7.12
CA HIS A 151 22.04 7.75 6.26
C HIS A 151 22.66 6.40 5.87
N ILE A 152 21.80 5.39 5.71
CA ILE A 152 22.19 4.04 5.35
C ILE A 152 21.89 3.81 3.88
N ARG A 153 22.84 3.20 3.17
CA ARG A 153 22.65 2.65 1.84
C ARG A 153 23.35 1.31 1.71
N TYR A 154 22.59 0.26 1.44
CA TYR A 154 23.12 -1.08 1.22
C TYR A 154 22.72 -1.59 -0.17
N GLU A 155 23.62 -2.38 -0.76
CA GLU A 155 23.33 -3.14 -1.97
C GLU A 155 22.54 -4.40 -1.59
N VAL A 156 21.42 -4.62 -2.27
CA VAL A 156 20.53 -5.75 -2.04
C VAL A 156 20.50 -6.59 -3.31
N PRO A 157 21.03 -7.82 -3.29
CA PRO A 157 20.93 -8.71 -4.43
C PRO A 157 19.49 -9.21 -4.54
N LEU A 158 18.93 -9.04 -5.74
CA LEU A 158 17.57 -9.43 -6.09
C LEU A 158 17.60 -10.57 -7.11
N VAL A 159 16.60 -11.43 -7.02
CA VAL A 159 16.34 -12.47 -8.01
C VAL A 159 14.96 -12.25 -8.62
N CYS A 160 14.91 -12.17 -9.94
CA CYS A 160 13.68 -12.34 -10.69
C CYS A 160 13.47 -13.84 -10.86
N GLN A 161 12.47 -14.39 -10.19
CA GLN A 161 12.23 -15.82 -10.14
C GLN A 161 10.87 -16.18 -10.74
N MET A 162 10.85 -17.23 -11.57
CA MET A 162 9.63 -17.82 -12.10
C MET A 162 8.97 -18.70 -11.03
N ASN A 163 7.68 -18.48 -10.80
CA ASN A 163 6.86 -19.32 -9.94
C ASN A 163 6.33 -20.57 -10.68
N ILE A 164 5.59 -21.41 -9.96
CA ILE A 164 5.03 -22.65 -10.50
C ILE A 164 4.02 -22.43 -11.63
N PHE A 165 3.52 -21.22 -11.84
CA PHE A 165 2.57 -20.91 -12.90
C PHE A 165 3.25 -20.42 -14.19
N GLY A 166 4.53 -20.08 -14.13
CA GLY A 166 5.29 -19.47 -15.23
C GLY A 166 5.38 -17.95 -15.15
N GLY A 167 4.80 -17.32 -14.12
CA GLY A 167 4.94 -15.88 -13.90
C GLY A 167 6.11 -15.54 -13.00
N TYR A 168 6.63 -14.33 -13.17
CA TYR A 168 7.87 -13.87 -12.59
C TYR A 168 7.62 -12.80 -11.53
N SER A 169 8.41 -12.82 -10.47
CA SER A 169 8.37 -11.80 -9.43
C SER A 169 9.76 -11.52 -8.87
N TRP A 170 9.99 -10.28 -8.46
CA TRP A 170 11.19 -9.91 -7.71
C TRP A 170 11.14 -10.46 -6.29
N LEU A 171 12.23 -11.12 -5.88
CA LEU A 171 12.45 -11.56 -4.50
C LEU A 171 13.84 -11.10 -4.03
N PRO A 172 13.97 -10.59 -2.80
CA PRO A 172 15.27 -10.33 -2.21
C PRO A 172 15.97 -11.66 -1.90
N ILE A 173 17.23 -11.84 -2.33
CA ILE A 173 18.01 -13.06 -2.00
C ILE A 173 18.36 -13.07 -0.50
N LYS A 174 18.48 -11.89 0.09
CA LYS A 174 18.82 -11.69 1.50
C LYS A 174 17.82 -10.72 2.12
N GLU A 175 16.81 -11.26 2.79
CA GLU A 175 15.73 -10.51 3.46
C GLU A 175 16.25 -9.49 4.49
N HIS A 176 17.44 -9.70 5.05
CA HIS A 176 18.00 -8.86 6.13
C HIS A 176 19.05 -7.83 5.68
N SER A 177 19.29 -7.66 4.38
CA SER A 177 20.37 -6.78 3.90
C SER A 177 20.19 -5.31 4.31
N CYS A 178 18.97 -4.95 4.69
CA CYS A 178 18.57 -3.60 5.08
C CYS A 178 17.81 -3.51 6.39
N THR A 179 17.66 -4.63 7.09
CA THR A 179 17.00 -4.63 8.39
C THR A 179 17.93 -4.01 9.42
N VAL A 180 17.39 -3.13 10.25
CA VAL A 180 18.11 -2.46 11.34
C VAL A 180 17.47 -2.93 12.65
N PRO A 181 17.74 -4.16 13.09
CA PRO A 181 17.04 -4.80 14.21
C PRO A 181 17.22 -4.03 15.53
N GLU A 182 18.29 -3.25 15.66
CA GLU A 182 18.55 -2.37 16.81
C GLU A 182 17.43 -1.35 17.01
N PHE A 183 16.67 -1.02 15.96
CA PHE A 183 15.58 -0.04 16.01
C PHE A 183 14.19 -0.68 16.00
N GLU A 184 14.07 -2.01 16.12
CA GLU A 184 12.77 -2.70 16.11
C GLU A 184 11.82 -2.25 17.22
N MET A 185 12.37 -1.88 18.39
CA MET A 185 11.63 -1.35 19.54
C MET A 185 12.14 0.05 19.90
N PRO A 186 11.54 1.13 19.35
CA PRO A 186 12.06 2.47 19.53
C PRO A 186 11.86 2.94 20.98
N ARG A 187 12.96 3.16 21.71
CA ARG A 187 12.96 3.75 23.06
C ARG A 187 13.63 5.12 23.06
N PHE A 188 12.90 6.16 23.47
CA PHE A 188 13.45 7.51 23.55
C PHE A 188 14.65 7.65 24.51
N SER A 189 14.77 6.75 25.49
CA SER A 189 15.94 6.72 26.39
C SER A 189 17.24 6.47 25.63
N GLU A 190 17.21 5.66 24.58
CA GLU A 190 18.38 5.28 23.77
C GLU A 190 18.82 6.42 22.84
N LEU A 191 17.89 7.30 22.43
CA LEU A 191 18.23 8.49 21.63
C LEU A 191 19.18 9.46 22.35
N ASN A 192 19.19 9.49 23.69
CA ASN A 192 20.09 10.36 24.44
C ASN A 192 21.57 10.03 24.19
N GLU A 193 21.89 8.77 23.88
CA GLU A 193 23.24 8.32 23.56
C GLU A 193 23.74 8.90 22.23
N TYR A 194 22.80 9.18 21.32
CA TYR A 194 23.08 9.69 19.99
C TYR A 194 23.03 11.22 19.89
N LYS A 195 22.87 11.96 20.99
CA LYS A 195 22.77 13.45 20.98
C LYS A 195 23.93 14.18 20.33
N LYS A 196 25.13 13.58 20.33
CA LYS A 196 26.32 14.13 19.70
C LYS A 196 26.46 13.75 18.22
N SER A 197 25.58 12.90 17.72
CA SER A 197 25.60 12.44 16.32
C SER A 197 25.22 13.60 15.38
N PRO A 198 25.93 13.79 14.26
CA PRO A 198 25.54 14.78 13.25
C PRO A 198 24.18 14.48 12.60
N ILE A 199 23.70 13.24 12.74
CA ILE A 199 22.40 12.79 12.22
C ILE A 199 21.36 12.61 13.34
N TYR A 200 21.59 13.16 14.53
CA TYR A 200 20.73 12.98 15.70
C TYR A 200 19.26 13.34 15.40
N CYS A 201 19.02 14.44 14.68
CA CYS A 201 17.67 14.84 14.30
C CYS A 201 16.99 13.85 13.35
N SER A 202 17.74 13.29 12.40
CA SER A 202 17.25 12.26 11.50
C SER A 202 16.91 10.96 12.24
N LEU A 203 17.78 10.52 13.14
CA LEU A 203 17.51 9.40 14.04
C LEU A 203 16.27 9.63 14.91
N ARG A 204 16.13 10.84 15.46
CA ARG A 204 15.00 11.18 16.32
C ARG A 204 13.66 11.12 15.57
N ILE A 205 13.62 11.58 14.33
CA ILE A 205 12.42 11.51 13.47
C ILE A 205 12.10 10.06 13.10
N PHE A 206 13.11 9.26 12.76
CA PHE A 206 12.93 7.84 12.47
C PHE A 206 12.35 7.07 13.67
N PHE A 207 12.93 7.26 14.86
CA PHE A 207 12.45 6.65 16.10
C PHE A 207 11.05 7.09 16.48
N LEU A 208 10.76 8.37 16.28
CA LEU A 208 9.44 8.94 16.53
C LEU A 208 8.37 8.31 15.64
N TYR A 209 8.66 8.15 14.35
CA TYR A 209 7.75 7.44 13.43
C TYR A 209 7.44 6.04 13.95
N GLY A 210 8.47 5.28 14.37
CA GLY A 210 8.29 3.98 14.98
C GLY A 210 7.47 4.00 16.26
N TYR A 211 7.74 4.96 17.15
CA TYR A 211 7.02 5.11 18.41
C TYR A 211 5.51 5.38 18.21
N LEU A 212 5.17 6.15 17.18
CA LEU A 212 3.78 6.41 16.80
C LEU A 212 3.12 5.17 16.17
N LYS A 213 3.85 4.36 15.40
CA LYS A 213 3.35 3.14 14.77
C LYS A 213 3.18 1.96 15.72
N VAL A 214 4.11 1.78 16.66
CA VAL A 214 4.17 0.61 17.56
C VAL A 214 3.37 0.80 18.85
N GLY A 215 3.18 2.03 19.31
CA GLY A 215 2.68 2.26 20.67
C GLY A 215 1.17 2.20 20.87
N LEU A 216 0.79 1.63 22.03
CA LEU A 216 -0.56 1.23 22.44
C LEU A 216 -1.32 2.25 23.31
N ASP A 217 -0.80 3.47 23.53
CA ASP A 217 -1.45 4.50 24.39
C ASP A 217 -1.81 5.81 23.64
N SER A 218 -2.71 6.59 24.24
CA SER A 218 -3.40 7.75 23.64
C SER A 218 -2.50 8.67 22.81
N ILE A 219 -2.78 8.66 21.50
CA ILE A 219 -1.99 9.30 20.45
C ILE A 219 -1.84 10.80 20.69
N SER A 220 -2.86 11.50 21.23
CA SER A 220 -2.88 12.97 21.37
C SER A 220 -1.77 13.54 22.25
N THR A 221 -1.46 12.94 23.39
CA THR A 221 -0.36 13.41 24.28
C THR A 221 1.01 13.14 23.64
N ARG A 222 1.09 12.16 22.73
CA ARG A 222 2.29 11.88 21.96
C ARG A 222 2.52 12.95 20.89
N ILE A 223 1.47 13.50 20.25
CA ILE A 223 1.57 14.52 19.19
C ILE A 223 2.17 15.85 19.68
N GLU A 224 1.65 16.42 20.78
CA GLU A 224 2.09 17.74 21.24
C GLU A 224 3.54 17.72 21.75
N ASN A 225 3.89 16.70 22.53
CA ASN A 225 5.28 16.47 22.95
C ASN A 225 6.21 16.25 21.75
N THR A 226 5.72 15.60 20.70
CA THR A 226 6.47 15.32 19.47
C THR A 226 6.86 16.60 18.73
N ILE A 227 5.89 17.46 18.42
CA ILE A 227 6.12 18.70 17.67
C ILE A 227 7.00 19.67 18.46
N ASN A 228 6.73 19.80 19.77
CA ASN A 228 7.51 20.67 20.64
C ASN A 228 8.98 20.22 20.73
N THR A 229 9.23 18.91 20.81
CA THR A 229 10.62 18.44 20.94
C THR A 229 11.39 18.47 19.61
N LEU A 230 10.73 18.22 18.47
CA LEU A 230 11.37 18.40 17.15
C LEU A 230 11.77 19.85 16.90
N SER A 231 10.91 20.80 17.25
CA SER A 231 11.20 22.23 17.07
C SER A 231 12.34 22.73 17.97
N GLN A 232 12.48 22.20 19.18
CA GLN A 232 13.56 22.58 20.10
C GLN A 232 14.90 21.93 19.73
N ASP A 233 14.91 20.63 19.44
CA ASP A 233 16.16 19.88 19.23
C ASP A 233 16.73 20.03 17.81
N CYS A 234 15.89 20.37 16.81
CA CYS A 234 16.28 20.34 15.39
C CYS A 234 16.29 21.70 14.68
N GLN A 235 16.15 22.80 15.41
CA GLN A 235 16.05 24.16 14.87
C GLN A 235 17.29 24.67 14.11
N SER A 236 18.47 24.06 14.32
CA SER A 236 19.77 24.57 13.82
C SER A 236 20.48 23.67 12.79
N HIS A 237 19.79 22.72 12.17
CA HIS A 237 20.42 21.73 11.30
C HIS A 237 20.54 22.16 9.84
N GLU A 238 21.57 21.63 9.17
CA GLU A 238 21.88 21.93 7.77
C GLU A 238 20.77 21.48 6.82
N LYS A 239 20.64 22.16 5.67
CA LYS A 239 19.56 21.92 4.70
C LYS A 239 19.44 20.45 4.25
N TRP A 240 20.56 19.73 4.10
CA TRP A 240 20.55 18.31 3.69
C TRP A 240 19.92 17.40 4.75
N ILE A 241 19.98 17.75 6.03
CA ILE A 241 19.32 17.01 7.10
C ILE A 241 17.82 17.09 6.91
N PHE A 242 17.30 18.30 6.62
CA PHE A 242 15.88 18.50 6.31
C PHE A 242 15.42 17.71 5.07
N GLU A 243 16.23 17.71 4.01
CA GLU A 243 15.94 16.92 2.79
C GLU A 243 15.91 15.41 3.08
N SER A 244 16.78 14.91 3.97
CA SER A 244 16.85 13.49 4.32
C SER A 244 15.68 12.98 5.16
N ILE A 245 15.03 13.87 5.92
CA ILE A 245 13.94 13.54 6.87
C ILE A 245 12.56 13.93 6.33
N TYR A 246 12.47 14.70 5.26
CA TYR A 246 11.23 15.31 4.79
C TYR A 246 10.13 14.26 4.53
N LYS A 247 10.46 13.15 3.88
CA LYS A 247 9.51 12.06 3.62
C LYS A 247 9.00 11.42 4.92
N ASP A 248 9.87 11.24 5.90
CA ASP A 248 9.50 10.66 7.20
C ASP A 248 8.66 11.64 8.03
N LEU A 249 8.93 12.94 7.93
CA LEU A 249 8.07 13.97 8.50
C LEU A 249 6.67 13.97 7.87
N LEU A 250 6.56 13.86 6.54
CA LEU A 250 5.26 13.72 5.86
C LEU A 250 4.51 12.47 6.35
N ASN A 251 5.20 11.34 6.43
CA ASN A 251 4.60 10.11 6.95
C ASN A 251 4.10 10.26 8.40
N ILE A 252 4.83 11.00 9.24
CA ILE A 252 4.37 11.36 10.58
C ILE A 252 3.10 12.23 10.48
N PHE A 253 3.11 13.31 9.71
CA PHE A 253 1.93 14.17 9.54
C PHE A 253 0.70 13.41 9.04
N ASP A 254 0.87 12.50 8.09
CA ASP A 254 -0.23 11.66 7.58
C ASP A 254 -0.81 10.78 8.68
N LEU A 255 0.03 10.17 9.53
CA LEU A 255 -0.44 9.43 10.70
C LEU A 255 -1.21 10.33 11.67
N LEU A 256 -0.68 11.53 11.94
CA LEU A 256 -1.32 12.49 12.84
C LEU A 256 -2.69 12.93 12.30
N ILE A 257 -2.78 13.24 11.01
CA ILE A 257 -4.01 13.64 10.34
C ILE A 257 -5.01 12.48 10.36
N TYR A 258 -4.60 11.28 9.93
CA TYR A 258 -5.45 10.08 9.93
C TYR A 258 -6.09 9.83 11.29
N HIS A 259 -5.30 9.90 12.37
CA HIS A 259 -5.81 9.69 13.72
C HIS A 259 -6.70 10.85 14.21
N SER A 260 -6.40 12.09 13.84
CA SER A 260 -7.24 13.23 14.20
C SER A 260 -8.62 13.18 13.52
N VAL A 261 -8.67 12.83 12.23
CA VAL A 261 -9.92 12.71 11.46
C VAL A 261 -10.78 11.56 12.01
N ARG A 262 -10.18 10.39 12.24
CA ARG A 262 -10.89 9.23 12.78
C ARG A 262 -11.52 9.48 14.16
N LYS A 263 -10.82 10.22 15.03
CA LYS A 263 -11.36 10.65 16.33
C LYS A 263 -12.58 11.55 16.17
N THR A 264 -12.60 12.39 15.13
CA THR A 264 -13.71 13.30 14.83
C THR A 264 -14.94 12.52 14.32
N ASP A 265 -14.73 11.50 13.49
CA ASP A 265 -15.80 10.62 13.00
C ASP A 265 -16.41 9.75 14.12
N GLU A 266 -15.58 9.23 15.04
CA GLU A 266 -16.06 8.48 16.21
C GLU A 266 -16.86 9.37 17.17
N LEU A 267 -16.43 10.63 17.38
CA LEU A 267 -17.17 11.63 18.15
C LEU A 267 -18.51 12.00 17.51
N HIS A 268 -18.59 12.07 16.18
CA HIS A 268 -19.84 12.30 15.47
C HIS A 268 -20.80 11.10 15.50
N LYS A 269 -20.28 9.86 15.50
CA LYS A 269 -21.10 8.64 15.67
C LYS A 269 -21.68 8.48 17.09
N THR A 270 -21.03 9.04 18.12
CA THR A 270 -21.56 9.01 19.50
C THR A 270 -22.56 10.12 19.83
N LYS A 271 -22.83 11.02 18.88
CA LYS A 271 -23.73 12.19 19.08
C LYS A 271 -25.10 12.06 18.41
N TYR A 272 -25.43 10.91 17.83
CA TYR A 272 -26.75 10.62 17.25
C TYR A 272 -27.24 9.24 17.66
#